data_AF-A7SWD2-F1
#
_entry.id   AF-A7SWD2-F1
#
_cell.length_a   1.000
_cell.length_b   1.000
_cell.length_c   1.000
_cell.angle_alpha   90.00
_cell.angle_beta   90.00
_cell.angle_gamma   90.00
#
_symmetry.space_group_name_H-M   'P 1'
#
loop_
_entity.id
_entity.type
_entity.pdbx_description
1 polymer ?
#
loop_
_entity_poly.entity_id
_entity_poly.type
_entity_poly.pdbx_seq_one_letter_code
_entity_poly.pdbx_strand_id
1 'polypeptide(L)'
;MAFTNRASQSFKTHARLWYLIDGRDQICGRLAGYIGQILQGKTKPIYHHAEDVGDYVVVINTKHIVLSGTKWDNKLYRHHTGYPGGLKEILAKDLHRKDGTRILWRAVNGMLPKNNLRPTWMKRLYLFEDEHHPYAENIFAKLEAPASIPKRLHEYSPEEISNYPKLF
;
A
#
# COMPACT_ATOMS: atom_id res chain seq x y z
N MET A 1 41.58 -5.93 4.19
CA MET A 1 40.15 -6.02 4.55
C MET A 1 39.89 -4.99 5.63
N ALA A 2 39.12 -3.94 5.36
CA ALA A 2 38.85 -2.90 6.35
C ALA A 2 37.96 -3.47 7.46
N PHE A 3 38.45 -3.45 8.70
CA PHE A 3 37.62 -3.70 9.88
C PHE A 3 36.62 -2.54 9.99
N THR A 4 35.43 -2.71 9.42
CA THR A 4 34.35 -1.76 9.67
C THR A 4 33.99 -1.80 11.15
N ASN A 5 33.79 -0.62 11.73
CA ASN A 5 33.29 -0.48 13.08
C ASN A 5 31.99 -1.31 13.24
N ARG A 6 31.97 -2.26 14.17
CA ARG A 6 30.84 -3.21 14.38
C ARG A 6 29.50 -2.48 14.58
N ALA A 7 29.53 -1.33 15.26
CA ALA A 7 28.33 -0.51 15.48
C ALA A 7 27.79 0.08 14.16
N SER A 8 28.68 0.57 13.29
CA SER A 8 28.30 1.14 11.99
C SER A 8 27.68 0.07 11.07
N GLN A 9 28.23 -1.14 11.08
CA GLN A 9 27.68 -2.25 10.31
C GLN A 9 26.25 -2.58 10.76
N SER A 10 26.03 -2.73 12.08
CA SER A 10 24.70 -3.03 12.63
C SER A 10 23.68 -1.93 12.31
N PHE A 11 24.07 -0.65 12.46
CA PHE A 11 23.20 0.48 12.15
C PHE A 11 22.78 0.50 10.68
N LYS A 12 23.70 0.23 9.75
CA LYS A 12 23.40 0.12 8.33
C LYS A 12 22.44 -1.03 8.02
N THR A 13 22.66 -2.19 8.64
CA THR A 13 21.80 -3.37 8.44
C THR A 13 20.36 -3.14 8.92
N HIS A 14 20.16 -2.44 10.03
CA HIS A 14 18.84 -2.14 10.60
C HIS A 14 18.28 -0.79 10.19
N ALA A 15 18.92 -0.11 9.22
CA ALA A 15 18.44 1.16 8.73
C ALA A 15 17.03 1.03 8.15
N ARG A 16 16.20 2.05 8.42
CA ARG A 16 14.84 2.15 7.90
C ARG A 16 14.84 2.99 6.64
N LEU A 17 14.37 2.41 5.56
CA LEU A 17 14.26 3.06 4.26
C LEU A 17 12.86 3.64 4.09
N TRP A 18 12.73 4.59 3.17
CA TRP A 18 11.46 5.19 2.78
C TRP A 18 11.15 4.80 1.35
N TYR A 19 10.00 4.17 1.16
CA TYR A 19 9.54 3.74 -0.15
C TYR A 19 8.34 4.55 -0.61
N LEU A 20 8.33 4.91 -1.90
CA LEU A 20 7.20 5.55 -2.56
C LEU A 20 6.48 4.52 -3.43
N ILE A 21 5.15 4.41 -3.27
CA ILE A 21 4.31 3.54 -4.08
C ILE A 21 3.17 4.35 -4.70
N ASP A 22 2.93 4.15 -5.99
CA ASP A 22 1.78 4.73 -6.67
C ASP A 22 0.56 3.81 -6.54
N GLY A 23 -0.54 4.33 -5.99
CA GLY A 23 -1.79 3.62 -5.80
C GLY A 23 -2.74 3.66 -7.00
N ARG A 24 -2.39 4.38 -8.08
CA ARG A 24 -3.26 4.55 -9.25
C ARG A 24 -3.58 3.24 -9.95
N ASP A 25 -4.86 2.98 -10.17
CA ASP A 25 -5.42 1.78 -10.81
C ASP A 25 -5.01 0.45 -10.15
N GLN A 26 -4.50 0.51 -8.92
CA GLN A 26 -4.06 -0.66 -8.17
C GLN A 26 -5.21 -1.30 -7.40
N ILE A 27 -5.24 -2.63 -7.40
CA ILE A 27 -6.22 -3.39 -6.61
C ILE A 27 -5.86 -3.26 -5.12
N CYS A 28 -6.74 -2.62 -4.35
CA CYS A 28 -6.51 -2.29 -2.94
C CYS A 28 -6.00 -3.46 -2.09
N GLY A 29 -6.56 -4.66 -2.25
CA GLY A 29 -6.15 -5.83 -1.47
C GLY A 29 -4.73 -6.31 -1.79
N ARG A 30 -4.35 -6.33 -3.07
CA ARG A 30 -2.98 -6.73 -3.49
C ARG A 30 -1.96 -5.70 -3.03
N LEU A 31 -2.28 -4.42 -3.24
CA LEU A 31 -1.47 -3.30 -2.76
C LEU A 31 -1.27 -3.34 -1.24
N ALA A 32 -2.35 -3.57 -0.48
CA ALA A 32 -2.28 -3.64 0.98
C ALA A 32 -1.41 -4.80 1.49
N GLY A 33 -1.49 -5.98 0.84
CA GLY A 33 -0.64 -7.13 1.18
C GLY A 33 0.84 -6.83 0.95
N TYR A 34 1.17 -6.20 -0.19
CA TYR A 34 2.53 -5.79 -0.52
C TYR A 34 3.07 -4.76 0.48
N ILE A 35 2.30 -3.70 0.77
CA ILE A 35 2.65 -2.69 1.79
C ILE A 35 2.86 -3.35 3.16
N GLY A 36 1.98 -4.28 3.54
CA GLY A 36 2.07 -4.98 4.83
C GLY A 36 3.37 -5.78 4.99
N GLN A 37 3.92 -6.35 3.91
CA GLN A 37 5.21 -7.05 3.94
C GLN A 37 6.38 -6.08 4.18
N ILE A 38 6.36 -4.92 3.53
CA ILE A 38 7.39 -3.88 3.67
C ILE A 38 7.36 -3.28 5.08
N LEU A 39 6.17 -2.97 5.60
CA LEU A 39 6.00 -2.43 6.96
C LEU A 39 6.48 -3.39 8.04
N GLN A 40 6.37 -4.70 7.83
CA GLN A 40 6.91 -5.73 8.73
C GLN A 40 8.42 -5.95 8.53
N GLY A 41 8.98 -5.51 7.40
CA GLY A 41 10.37 -5.77 7.01
C GLY A 41 10.61 -7.18 6.45
N LYS A 42 9.55 -7.90 6.05
CA LYS A 42 9.64 -9.27 5.48
C LYS A 42 10.40 -9.33 4.15
N THR A 43 10.58 -8.19 3.49
CA THR A 43 11.42 -8.04 2.29
C THR A 43 12.90 -8.13 2.61
N LYS A 44 13.31 -7.89 3.86
CA LYS A 44 14.71 -7.98 4.29
C LYS A 44 15.03 -9.41 4.75
N PRO A 45 16.19 -9.97 4.37
CA PRO A 45 16.59 -11.32 4.79
C PRO A 45 16.87 -11.44 6.29
N ILE A 46 17.07 -10.31 6.98
CA ILE A 46 17.29 -10.24 8.43
C ILE A 46 15.98 -10.28 9.25
N TYR A 47 14.83 -10.46 8.60
CA TYR A 47 13.54 -10.41 9.28
C TYR A 47 13.43 -11.47 10.38
N HIS A 48 13.12 -11.01 11.59
CA HIS A 48 12.74 -11.86 12.70
C HIS A 48 11.52 -11.27 13.42
N HIS A 49 10.59 -12.11 13.85
CA HIS A 49 9.31 -11.66 14.43
C HIS A 49 9.46 -10.89 15.75
N ALA A 50 10.55 -11.11 16.48
CA ALA A 50 10.84 -10.42 17.73
C ALA A 50 11.49 -9.04 17.52
N GLU A 51 11.99 -8.76 16.31
CA GLU A 51 12.71 -7.53 15.99
C GLU A 51 11.90 -6.64 15.04
N ASP A 52 12.07 -5.33 15.18
CA ASP A 52 11.35 -4.35 14.39
C ASP A 52 12.22 -3.71 13.30
N VAL A 53 12.31 -4.43 12.18
CA VAL A 53 13.12 -4.09 11.01
C VAL A 53 12.32 -3.47 9.85
N GLY A 54 11.08 -3.09 10.11
CA GLY A 54 10.15 -2.53 9.13
C GLY A 54 10.51 -1.14 8.61
N ASP A 55 10.13 -0.87 7.37
CA ASP A 55 10.41 0.38 6.66
C ASP A 55 9.22 1.36 6.64
N TYR A 56 9.48 2.58 6.16
CA TYR A 56 8.45 3.58 5.91
C TYR A 56 7.89 3.43 4.50
N VAL A 57 6.58 3.59 4.39
CA VAL A 57 5.88 3.50 3.11
C VAL A 57 5.02 4.74 2.92
N VAL A 58 5.28 5.46 1.85
CA VAL A 58 4.48 6.57 1.35
C VAL A 58 3.70 6.07 0.14
N VAL A 59 2.38 6.19 0.20
CA VAL A 59 1.50 5.85 -0.94
C VAL A 59 0.81 7.11 -1.43
N ILE A 60 0.91 7.35 -2.73
CA ILE A 60 0.25 8.47 -3.43
C ILE A 60 -0.93 7.96 -4.25
N ASN A 61 -1.77 8.88 -4.73
CA ASN A 61 -2.91 8.57 -5.60
C ASN A 61 -3.90 7.57 -4.98
N THR A 62 -4.08 7.56 -3.65
CA THR A 62 -4.95 6.56 -3.02
C THR A 62 -6.42 6.72 -3.42
N LYS A 63 -6.81 7.91 -3.91
CA LYS A 63 -8.13 8.16 -4.49
C LYS A 63 -8.44 7.30 -5.72
N HIS A 64 -7.40 6.87 -6.45
CA HIS A 64 -7.51 6.12 -7.70
C HIS A 64 -7.36 4.60 -7.53
N ILE A 65 -7.43 4.10 -6.29
CA ILE A 65 -7.42 2.65 -6.05
C ILE A 65 -8.67 1.98 -6.60
N VAL A 66 -8.52 0.70 -6.96
CA VAL A 66 -9.59 -0.11 -7.54
C VAL A 66 -10.02 -1.20 -6.57
N LEU A 67 -11.34 -1.38 -6.44
CA LEU A 67 -11.96 -2.57 -5.88
C LEU A 67 -12.52 -3.42 -7.01
N SER A 68 -12.25 -4.73 -6.97
CA SER A 68 -12.72 -5.64 -8.01
C SER A 68 -14.23 -5.91 -7.93
N GLY A 69 -14.88 -6.06 -9.09
CA GLY A 69 -16.31 -6.38 -9.20
C GLY A 69 -17.22 -5.31 -8.60
N THR A 70 -18.33 -5.75 -8.00
CA THR A 70 -19.37 -4.87 -7.40
C THR A 70 -19.07 -4.45 -5.96
N LYS A 71 -17.81 -4.56 -5.51
CA LYS A 71 -17.42 -4.30 -4.12
C LYS A 71 -17.63 -2.84 -3.70
N TRP A 72 -17.62 -1.90 -4.63
CA TRP A 72 -17.89 -0.49 -4.31
C TRP A 72 -19.27 -0.26 -3.70
N ASP A 73 -20.28 -0.95 -4.24
CA ASP A 73 -21.68 -0.78 -3.82
C ASP A 73 -22.11 -1.84 -2.79
N ASN A 74 -21.42 -2.98 -2.72
CA ASN A 74 -21.80 -4.09 -1.82
C ASN A 74 -20.98 -4.16 -0.52
N LYS A 75 -19.75 -3.63 -0.49
CA LYS A 75 -18.87 -3.78 0.68
C LYS A 75 -19.22 -2.77 1.76
N LEU A 76 -19.67 -3.29 2.91
CA LEU A 76 -20.00 -2.50 4.10
C LEU A 76 -18.83 -2.45 5.08
N TYR A 77 -18.47 -1.25 5.53
CA TYR A 77 -17.58 -1.01 6.65
C TYR A 77 -18.41 -0.73 7.90
N ARG A 78 -18.27 -1.61 8.90
CA ARG A 78 -19.02 -1.53 10.15
C ARG A 78 -18.12 -1.11 11.31
N HIS A 79 -18.66 -0.33 12.22
CA HIS A 79 -18.06 -0.09 13.53
C HIS A 79 -19.17 0.16 14.56
N HIS A 80 -18.86 -0.06 15.83
CA HIS A 80 -19.78 0.15 16.94
C HIS A 80 -19.26 1.23 17.86
N THR A 81 -20.13 2.11 18.35
CA THR A 81 -19.76 3.22 19.24
C THR A 81 -19.62 2.81 20.70
N GLY A 82 -20.23 1.68 21.09
CA GLY A 82 -20.23 1.16 22.46
C GLY A 82 -21.59 1.29 23.16
N TYR A 83 -22.46 2.17 22.67
CA TYR A 83 -23.82 2.37 23.21
C TYR A 83 -24.85 1.44 22.55
N PRO A 84 -25.97 1.10 23.21
CA PRO A 84 -27.07 0.36 22.59
C PRO A 84 -27.57 1.06 21.31
N GLY A 85 -27.75 0.29 20.22
CA GLY A 85 -28.10 0.85 18.91
C GLY A 85 -26.94 1.59 18.19
N GLY A 86 -25.72 1.47 18.70
CA GLY A 86 -24.53 2.18 18.23
C GLY A 86 -23.85 1.61 16.99
N LEU A 87 -24.47 0.66 16.28
CA LEU A 87 -23.92 0.09 15.06
C LEU A 87 -23.99 1.11 13.92
N LYS A 88 -22.84 1.43 13.34
CA LYS A 88 -22.71 2.33 12.20
C LYS A 88 -22.14 1.57 11.01
N GLU A 89 -22.85 1.63 9.90
CA GLU A 89 -22.46 1.01 8.64
C GLU A 89 -22.27 2.08 7.58
N ILE A 90 -21.24 1.93 6.75
CA ILE A 90 -21.00 2.81 5.62
C ILE A 90 -20.53 1.98 4.43
N LEU A 91 -21.06 2.27 3.24
CA LEU A 91 -20.63 1.62 2.01
C LEU A 91 -19.20 2.04 1.65
N ALA A 92 -18.47 1.18 0.95
CA ALA A 92 -17.12 1.47 0.49
C ALA A 92 -17.09 2.74 -0.36
N LYS A 93 -18.03 2.90 -1.29
CA LYS A 93 -18.15 4.10 -2.12
C LYS A 93 -18.30 5.39 -1.31
N ASP A 94 -19.15 5.37 -0.28
CA ASP A 94 -19.39 6.55 0.56
C ASP A 94 -18.21 6.84 1.50
N LEU A 95 -17.56 5.79 1.99
CA LEU A 95 -16.34 5.94 2.78
C LEU A 95 -15.22 6.58 1.96
N HIS A 96 -15.03 6.11 0.73
CA HIS A 96 -13.98 6.60 -0.18
C HIS A 96 -14.23 8.02 -0.66
N ARG A 97 -15.50 8.42 -0.81
CA ARG A 97 -15.87 9.81 -1.11
C ARG A 97 -15.55 10.76 0.04
N LYS A 98 -15.64 10.29 1.29
CA LYS A 98 -15.32 11.09 2.48
C LYS A 98 -13.82 11.19 2.72
N ASP A 99 -13.11 10.08 2.52
CA ASP A 99 -11.66 9.96 2.74
C ASP A 99 -11.12 8.84 1.85
N GLY A 100 -10.38 9.25 0.80
CA GLY A 100 -9.79 8.38 -0.20
C GLY A 100 -8.60 7.55 0.31
N THR A 101 -8.14 7.78 1.53
CA THR A 101 -7.06 7.02 2.18
C THR A 101 -7.62 5.88 3.06
N ARG A 102 -8.84 6.04 3.57
CA ARG A 102 -9.37 5.22 4.67
C ARG A 102 -9.53 3.75 4.32
N ILE A 103 -9.91 3.47 3.07
CA ILE A 103 -10.09 2.09 2.59
C ILE A 103 -8.75 1.35 2.61
N LEU A 104 -7.70 1.96 2.06
CA LEU A 104 -6.38 1.37 2.00
C LEU A 104 -5.77 1.25 3.40
N TRP A 105 -5.94 2.27 4.25
CA TRP A 105 -5.52 2.23 5.65
C TRP A 105 -6.12 1.02 6.39
N ARG A 106 -7.44 0.81 6.26
CA ARG A 106 -8.14 -0.32 6.89
C ARG A 106 -7.67 -1.66 6.33
N ALA A 107 -7.42 -1.73 5.03
CA ALA A 107 -6.92 -2.93 4.38
C ALA A 107 -5.53 -3.31 4.90
N VAL A 108 -4.59 -2.36 4.96
CA VAL A 108 -3.24 -2.60 5.48
C VAL A 108 -3.28 -2.98 6.95
N ASN A 109 -4.04 -2.24 7.78
CA ASN A 109 -4.18 -2.55 9.20
C ASN A 109 -4.76 -3.96 9.45
N GLY A 110 -5.63 -4.44 8.55
CA GLY A 110 -6.17 -5.80 8.60
C GLY A 110 -5.17 -6.89 8.20
N MET A 111 -4.16 -6.57 7.37
CA MET A 111 -3.13 -7.52 6.91
C MET A 111 -1.97 -7.68 7.90
N LEU A 112 -1.78 -6.73 8.81
CA LEU A 112 -0.76 -6.80 9.85
C LEU A 112 -1.16 -7.79 10.96
N PRO A 113 -0.20 -8.53 11.55
CA PRO A 113 -0.48 -9.46 12.64
C PRO A 113 -1.03 -8.72 13.86
N LYS A 114 -1.90 -9.39 14.61
CA LYS A 114 -2.59 -8.80 15.78
C LYS A 114 -1.66 -8.80 16.98
N ASN A 115 -0.75 -7.83 17.05
CA ASN A 115 0.20 -7.64 18.15
C ASN A 115 0.37 -6.16 18.52
N ASN A 116 1.21 -5.88 19.51
CA ASN A 116 1.52 -4.53 19.98
C ASN A 116 2.40 -3.72 19.00
N LEU A 117 3.06 -4.38 18.05
CA LEU A 117 3.86 -3.72 17.01
C LEU A 117 3.00 -3.16 15.87
N ARG A 118 1.79 -3.69 15.67
CA ARG A 118 0.84 -3.22 14.66
C ARG A 118 0.62 -1.70 14.66
N PRO A 119 0.29 -1.03 15.79
CA PRO A 119 0.17 0.43 15.79
C PRO A 119 1.48 1.14 15.44
N THR A 120 2.64 0.57 15.80
CA THR A 120 3.95 1.12 15.45
C THR A 120 4.19 1.06 13.95
N TRP A 121 3.87 -0.06 13.29
CA TRP A 121 3.95 -0.17 11.83
C TRP A 121 2.96 0.74 11.11
N MET A 122 1.73 0.85 11.62
CA MET A 122 0.74 1.76 11.04
C MET A 122 1.14 3.23 11.10
N LYS A 123 1.93 3.65 12.11
CA LYS A 123 2.50 5.00 12.18
C LYS A 123 3.56 5.27 11.10
N ARG A 124 4.10 4.23 10.45
CA ARG A 124 5.09 4.34 9.36
C ARG A 124 4.46 4.36 7.98
N LEU A 125 3.15 4.15 7.90
CA LEU A 125 2.39 4.22 6.67
C LEU A 125 1.84 5.64 6.50
N TYR A 126 2.26 6.30 5.43
CA TYR A 126 1.74 7.60 5.02
C TYR A 126 0.93 7.43 3.74
N LEU A 127 -0.29 7.94 3.74
CA LEU A 127 -1.22 7.84 2.63
C LEU A 127 -1.63 9.24 2.18
N PHE A 128 -1.59 9.48 0.88
CA PHE A 128 -1.98 10.74 0.25
C PHE A 128 -2.99 10.46 -0.86
N GLU A 129 -4.08 11.24 -0.89
CA GLU A 129 -5.11 11.09 -1.91
C GLU A 129 -4.58 11.43 -3.31
N ASP A 130 -3.74 12.46 -3.37
CA ASP A 130 -3.13 12.99 -4.59
C ASP A 130 -1.63 12.62 -4.68
N GLU A 131 -0.94 13.16 -5.67
CA GLU A 131 0.50 12.96 -5.90
C GLU A 131 1.40 13.77 -4.94
N HIS A 132 0.87 14.85 -4.36
CA HIS A 132 1.67 15.76 -3.53
C HIS A 132 1.89 15.20 -2.12
N HIS A 133 3.15 15.19 -1.68
CA HIS A 133 3.54 14.79 -0.32
C HIS A 133 4.77 15.56 0.18
N PRO A 134 4.91 15.77 1.50
CA PRO A 134 6.05 16.52 2.07
C PRO A 134 7.35 15.70 2.16
N TYR A 135 7.30 14.38 1.95
CA TYR A 135 8.42 13.48 2.23
C TYR A 135 9.40 13.28 1.07
N ALA A 136 9.41 14.16 0.07
CA ALA A 136 10.19 13.99 -1.15
C ALA A 136 11.70 13.77 -0.91
N GLU A 137 12.29 14.52 0.03
CA GLU A 137 13.73 14.47 0.34
C GLU A 137 14.16 13.16 1.01
N ASN A 138 13.25 12.50 1.73
CA ASN A 138 13.57 11.31 2.51
C ASN A 138 13.39 10.01 1.71
N ILE A 139 12.75 10.06 0.55
CA ILE A 139 12.42 8.85 -0.24
C ILE A 139 13.69 8.24 -0.79
N PHE A 140 13.89 6.96 -0.48
CA PHE A 140 15.02 6.19 -0.98
C PHE A 140 14.75 5.62 -2.38
N ALA A 141 13.58 5.01 -2.59
CA ALA A 141 13.23 4.40 -3.87
C ALA A 141 11.72 4.42 -4.12
N LYS A 142 11.36 4.57 -5.39
CA LYS A 142 10.00 4.30 -5.89
C LYS A 142 9.89 2.82 -6.19
N LEU A 143 8.93 2.13 -5.58
CA LEU A 143 8.67 0.72 -5.81
C LEU A 143 7.57 0.55 -6.86
N GLU A 144 7.67 -0.52 -7.63
CA GLU A 144 6.63 -0.93 -8.57
C GLU A 144 5.45 -1.54 -7.80
N ALA A 145 4.24 -1.16 -8.20
CA ALA A 145 3.03 -1.69 -7.62
C ALA A 145 2.73 -3.11 -8.15
N PRO A 146 2.06 -3.97 -7.36
CA PRO A 146 1.96 -5.40 -7.67
C PRO A 146 1.00 -5.75 -8.83
N ALA A 147 0.08 -4.88 -9.23
CA ALA A 147 -0.81 -5.13 -10.36
C ALA A 147 -0.29 -4.42 -11.62
N SER A 148 -0.11 -5.18 -12.71
CA SER A 148 0.10 -4.60 -14.03
C SER A 148 -1.19 -3.96 -14.53
N ILE A 149 -1.10 -2.70 -14.95
CA ILE A 149 -2.24 -1.96 -15.50
C ILE A 149 -2.44 -2.43 -16.95
N PRO A 150 -3.63 -2.96 -17.32
CA PRO A 150 -3.88 -3.37 -18.69
C PRO A 150 -3.97 -2.14 -19.59
N LYS A 151 -3.38 -2.24 -20.79
CA LYS A 151 -3.52 -1.19 -21.80
C LYS A 151 -4.95 -1.13 -22.32
N ARG A 152 -5.48 0.07 -22.48
CA ARG A 152 -6.77 0.29 -23.18
C ARG A 152 -6.56 0.25 -24.69
N LEU A 153 -7.62 -0.01 -25.47
CA LEU A 153 -7.51 -0.13 -26.93
C LEU A 153 -6.84 1.09 -27.61
N HIS A 154 -7.09 2.31 -27.10
CA HIS A 154 -6.50 3.54 -27.63
C HIS A 154 -5.02 3.75 -27.25
N GLU A 155 -4.49 2.96 -26.31
CA GLU A 155 -3.09 3.04 -25.86
C GLU A 155 -2.19 2.09 -26.66
N TYR A 156 -2.77 1.22 -27.49
CA TYR A 156 -2.00 0.34 -28.37
C TYR A 156 -1.43 1.12 -29.56
N SER A 157 -0.20 0.80 -29.93
CA SER A 157 0.44 1.38 -31.11
C SER A 157 -0.21 0.84 -32.40
N PRO A 158 -0.22 1.62 -33.49
CA PRO A 158 -0.72 1.13 -34.78
C PRO A 158 -0.02 -0.14 -35.27
N GLU A 159 1.26 -0.31 -34.91
CA GLU A 159 2.07 -1.50 -35.21
C GLU A 159 1.56 -2.73 -34.47
N GLU A 160 1.31 -2.63 -33.16
CA GLU A 160 0.74 -3.71 -32.34
C GLU A 160 -0.63 -4.15 -32.87
N ILE A 161 -1.47 -3.19 -33.30
CA ILE A 161 -2.79 -3.46 -33.88
C ILE A 161 -2.65 -4.15 -35.23
N SER A 162 -1.76 -3.67 -36.10
CA SER A 162 -1.53 -4.25 -37.44
C SER A 162 -0.92 -5.64 -37.38
N ASN A 163 -0.09 -5.92 -36.37
CA ASN A 163 0.51 -7.24 -36.16
C ASN A 163 -0.52 -8.27 -35.65
N TYR A 164 -1.64 -7.81 -35.09
CA TYR A 164 -2.70 -8.69 -34.65
C TYR A 164 -3.52 -9.20 -35.85
N PRO A 165 -3.63 -10.52 -36.07
CA PRO A 165 -4.33 -11.04 -37.24
C PRO A 165 -5.84 -10.78 -37.13
N LYS A 166 -6.47 -10.43 -38.25
CA LYS A 166 -7.93 -10.42 -38.36
C LYS A 166 -8.43 -11.87 -38.36
N LEU A 167 -9.38 -12.17 -37.46
CA LEU A 167 -9.90 -13.53 -37.27
C LEU A 167 -11.07 -13.87 -38.20
N PHE A 168 -11.73 -12.86 -38.77
CA PHE A 168 -12.85 -12.99 -39.69
C PHE A 168 -12.83 -11.86 -40.74
#